data_AF-X8JA59-F1
#
_entry.id   AF-X8JA59-F1
#
_cell.length_a   1.000
_cell.length_b   1.000
_cell.length_c   1.000
_cell.angle_alpha   90.00
_cell.angle_beta   90.00
_cell.angle_gamma   90.00
#
_symmetry.space_group_name_H-M   'P 1'
#
loop_
_entity.id
_entity.type
_entity.pdbx_description
1 polymer ?
#
loop_
_entity_poly.entity_id
_entity_poly.type
_entity_poly.pdbx_seq_one_letter_code
_entity_poly.pdbx_strand_id
1 'polypeptide(L)'
;MQDWHNAIWVAAEQADELARSRANNTNFPAGAKISILGSSEVGETYVDVFYKKLVQWIVMRNHPFTEIEDEDFQDFLLHLKPALSDHLIQADALRNRIFGHAGAQRQWLKSYLTSIPGLLAIACDAWTSSNRIAFLAITASWITDQWKHEETLIDFRELRGAHTGQNMAEEVASVISELGIKDKVLALVSDNASNNGTLVAQLANALGCPSSQIRWDSSKGHIWCLPHVIHLAVMALLLGINAIPAGTDVQSHIDDDTLFTEEDADNVVAEDDREAHEDDGVKKIDPMINLKSACNKIRKISRIVWSSPQRIELFKTLATQIEEDNERQAKSRNRPYIKKRIKNLVLDVVTRWNSLYYMLERALEFQEAIDALCSHHKVNIYHPYSLSDSDWAAVAQICGWLKFRGATQKMCLQKGFCSRERVFLVSARFGSGGSQA
;
A
#
# COMPACT_ATOMS: atom_id res chain seq x y z
N MET A 1 -32.79 -24.91 -13.40
CA MET A 1 -31.93 -24.21 -12.43
C MET A 1 -32.13 -24.80 -11.03
N GLN A 2 -32.16 -26.14 -10.91
CA GLN A 2 -32.61 -26.82 -9.68
C GLN A 2 -31.78 -28.06 -9.30
N ASP A 3 -30.64 -28.30 -9.96
CA ASP A 3 -29.72 -29.42 -9.63
C ASP A 3 -28.34 -28.97 -9.12
N TRP A 4 -28.05 -27.67 -9.09
CA TRP A 4 -26.75 -27.16 -8.63
C TRP A 4 -26.62 -27.15 -7.09
N HIS A 5 -27.72 -26.97 -6.36
CA HIS A 5 -27.70 -27.00 -4.89
C HIS A 5 -27.44 -28.40 -4.33
N ASN A 6 -28.03 -29.45 -4.93
CA ASN A 6 -27.74 -30.82 -4.53
C ASN A 6 -26.30 -31.23 -4.89
N ALA A 7 -25.78 -30.78 -6.03
CA ALA A 7 -24.38 -31.05 -6.40
C ALA A 7 -23.38 -30.39 -5.42
N ILE A 8 -23.69 -29.19 -4.92
CA ILE A 8 -22.86 -28.49 -3.92
C ILE A 8 -22.94 -29.19 -2.56
N TRP A 9 -24.12 -29.64 -2.13
CA TRP A 9 -24.29 -30.35 -0.87
C TRP A 9 -23.63 -31.74 -0.86
N VAL A 10 -23.76 -32.49 -1.96
CA VAL A 10 -23.07 -33.77 -2.13
C VAL A 10 -21.54 -33.59 -2.19
N ALA A 11 -21.06 -32.52 -2.84
CA ALA A 11 -19.64 -32.20 -2.85
C ALA A 11 -19.10 -31.78 -1.47
N ALA A 12 -19.94 -31.12 -0.65
CA ALA A 12 -19.60 -30.75 0.72
C ALA A 12 -19.55 -31.97 1.65
N GLU A 13 -20.53 -32.89 1.56
CA GLU A 13 -20.50 -34.16 2.31
C GLU A 13 -19.30 -35.04 1.94
N GLN A 14 -18.98 -35.15 0.64
CA GLN A 14 -17.82 -35.91 0.18
C GLN A 14 -16.49 -35.28 0.65
N ALA A 15 -16.40 -33.94 0.70
CA ALA A 15 -15.22 -33.26 1.25
C ALA A 15 -15.07 -33.50 2.76
N ASP A 16 -16.19 -33.62 3.48
CA ASP A 16 -16.24 -33.90 4.91
C ASP A 16 -15.87 -35.35 5.24
N GLU A 17 -16.29 -36.31 4.41
CA GLU A 17 -15.85 -37.72 4.50
C GLU A 17 -14.38 -37.91 4.12
N LEU A 18 -13.89 -37.17 3.11
CA LEU A 18 -12.46 -37.13 2.74
C LEU A 18 -11.59 -36.51 3.85
N ALA A 19 -12.11 -35.51 4.58
CA ALA A 19 -11.44 -34.95 5.74
C ALA A 19 -11.39 -35.93 6.91
N ARG A 20 -12.46 -36.69 7.15
CA ARG A 20 -12.52 -37.74 8.20
C ARG A 20 -11.63 -38.95 7.90
N SER A 21 -11.56 -39.39 6.63
CA SER A 21 -10.68 -40.50 6.23
C SER A 21 -9.19 -40.14 6.27
N ARG A 22 -8.84 -38.87 6.01
CA ARG A 22 -7.46 -38.35 6.18
C ARG A 22 -7.02 -38.28 7.64
N ALA A 23 -7.93 -38.19 8.60
CA ALA A 23 -7.62 -38.20 10.02
C ALA A 23 -7.27 -39.60 10.57
N ASN A 24 -7.72 -40.68 9.91
CA ASN A 24 -7.56 -42.07 10.39
C ASN A 24 -6.36 -42.84 9.79
N ASN A 25 -5.44 -42.13 9.13
CA ASN A 25 -4.09 -42.52 8.73
C ASN A 25 -3.79 -44.02 8.51
N THR A 26 -3.88 -44.50 7.26
CA THR A 26 -3.13 -45.69 6.81
C THR A 26 -1.94 -45.27 5.93
N ASN A 27 -0.74 -45.35 6.53
CA ASN A 27 0.65 -45.36 6.04
C ASN A 27 1.06 -44.64 4.73
N PHE A 28 2.01 -43.69 4.84
CA PHE A 28 3.33 -43.67 4.15
C PHE A 28 4.22 -42.49 4.65
N PRO A 29 5.54 -42.40 4.34
CA PRO A 29 6.59 -42.08 5.31
C PRO A 29 7.28 -40.71 5.13
N ALA A 30 7.98 -40.29 6.19
CA ALA A 30 9.10 -39.32 6.26
C ALA A 30 8.96 -37.95 5.57
N GLY A 31 8.58 -36.93 6.35
CA GLY A 31 8.68 -35.51 5.98
C GLY A 31 8.01 -34.60 7.02
N ALA A 32 8.70 -34.33 8.13
CA ALA A 32 8.13 -33.69 9.31
C ALA A 32 7.76 -32.20 9.08
N LYS A 33 6.45 -31.89 9.10
CA LYS A 33 5.92 -30.61 9.57
C LYS A 33 5.52 -30.79 11.03
N ILE A 34 6.18 -30.03 11.90
CA ILE A 34 5.94 -30.04 13.35
C ILE A 34 4.61 -29.32 13.63
N SER A 35 3.60 -30.10 13.99
CA SER A 35 2.37 -29.66 14.64
C SER A 35 2.68 -29.36 16.12
N ILE A 36 2.45 -28.12 16.58
CA ILE A 36 2.35 -27.83 18.02
C ILE A 36 1.23 -26.79 18.24
N LEU A 37 0.00 -27.19 17.92
CA LEU A 37 -1.08 -26.95 18.86
C LEU A 37 -1.05 -28.16 19.79
N GLY A 38 -0.94 -27.94 21.09
CA GLY A 38 -0.97 -29.01 22.07
C GLY A 38 -2.15 -29.93 21.79
N SER A 39 -1.86 -31.19 21.53
CA SER A 39 -2.81 -32.28 21.50
C SER A 39 -3.41 -32.43 22.90
N SER A 40 -4.44 -31.63 23.16
CA SER A 40 -5.52 -32.01 24.04
C SER A 40 -6.42 -32.92 23.20
N GLU A 41 -6.48 -34.21 23.52
CA GLU A 41 -7.40 -35.19 22.96
C GLU A 41 -8.86 -34.87 23.35
N VAL A 42 -9.36 -33.70 22.96
CA VAL A 42 -10.76 -33.33 23.03
C VAL A 42 -11.11 -32.87 21.63
N GLY A 43 -11.92 -33.66 20.92
CA GLY A 43 -12.40 -33.29 19.59
C GLY A 43 -13.09 -31.93 19.65
N GLU A 44 -12.73 -31.03 18.74
CA GLU A 44 -13.36 -29.71 18.66
C GLU A 44 -14.87 -29.89 18.44
N THR A 45 -15.67 -29.24 19.28
CA THR A 45 -17.13 -29.31 19.13
C THR A 45 -17.56 -28.48 17.92
N TYR A 46 -18.74 -28.77 17.37
CA TYR A 46 -19.33 -27.95 16.31
C TYR A 46 -19.41 -26.46 16.72
N VAL A 47 -19.70 -26.19 17.99
CA VAL A 47 -19.84 -24.83 18.54
C VAL A 47 -18.49 -24.10 18.59
N ASP A 48 -17.41 -24.82 18.92
CA ASP A 48 -16.06 -24.25 18.87
C ASP A 48 -15.65 -23.85 17.45
N VAL A 49 -15.96 -24.71 16.48
CA VAL A 49 -15.73 -24.42 15.07
C VAL A 49 -16.57 -23.24 14.61
N PHE A 50 -17.84 -23.16 15.02
CA PHE A 50 -18.72 -22.02 14.74
C PHE A 50 -18.12 -20.70 15.23
N TYR A 51 -17.68 -20.62 16.49
CA TYR A 51 -17.06 -19.39 17.01
C TYR A 51 -15.77 -19.03 16.28
N LYS A 52 -14.93 -20.00 15.91
CA LYS A 52 -13.72 -19.75 15.12
C LYS A 52 -14.05 -19.17 13.74
N LYS A 53 -15.07 -19.69 13.07
CA LYS A 53 -15.52 -19.18 11.77
C LYS A 53 -16.11 -17.78 11.88
N LEU A 54 -16.86 -17.50 12.93
CA LEU A 54 -17.42 -16.17 13.20
C LEU A 54 -16.30 -15.15 13.44
N VAL A 55 -15.33 -15.47 14.30
CA VAL A 55 -14.13 -14.64 14.52
C VAL A 55 -13.36 -14.42 13.22
N GLN A 56 -13.12 -15.48 12.45
CA GLN A 56 -12.41 -15.39 11.18
C GLN A 56 -13.14 -14.47 10.19
N TRP A 57 -14.46 -14.60 10.08
CA TRP A 57 -15.26 -13.76 9.19
C TRP A 57 -15.15 -12.28 9.58
N ILE A 58 -15.36 -11.96 10.86
CA ILE A 58 -15.31 -10.59 11.36
C ILE A 58 -13.94 -9.96 11.13
N VAL A 59 -12.86 -10.67 11.50
CA VAL A 59 -11.48 -10.16 11.37
C VAL A 59 -11.05 -10.04 9.91
N MET A 60 -11.29 -11.07 9.09
CA MET A 60 -10.79 -11.10 7.70
C MET A 60 -11.55 -10.17 6.77
N ARG A 61 -12.78 -9.79 7.12
CA ARG A 61 -13.64 -8.92 6.31
C ARG A 61 -13.82 -7.53 6.91
N ASN A 62 -13.20 -7.26 8.05
CA ASN A 62 -13.28 -5.98 8.75
C ASN A 62 -14.73 -5.57 9.07
N HIS A 63 -15.57 -6.53 9.47
CA HIS A 63 -16.94 -6.24 9.90
C HIS A 63 -16.97 -5.66 11.31
N PRO A 64 -17.96 -4.81 11.65
CA PRO A 64 -18.16 -4.36 13.01
C PRO A 64 -18.52 -5.55 13.92
N PHE A 65 -18.14 -5.49 15.20
CA PHE A 65 -18.49 -6.55 16.15
C PHE A 65 -19.99 -6.72 16.34
N THR A 66 -20.78 -5.67 16.10
CA THR A 66 -22.24 -5.65 16.21
C THR A 66 -22.93 -6.38 15.06
N GLU A 67 -22.22 -6.74 13.98
CA GLU A 67 -22.79 -7.45 12.82
C GLU A 67 -23.44 -8.78 13.24
N ILE A 68 -22.91 -9.44 14.27
CA ILE A 68 -23.43 -10.73 14.77
C ILE A 68 -24.73 -10.57 15.58
N GLU A 69 -25.06 -9.33 15.95
CA GLU A 69 -26.27 -8.94 16.70
C GLU A 69 -27.40 -8.48 15.77
N ASP A 70 -27.14 -8.38 14.47
CA ASP A 70 -28.14 -8.02 13.48
C ASP A 70 -29.26 -9.08 13.41
N GLU A 71 -30.51 -8.61 13.44
CA GLU A 71 -31.69 -9.49 13.54
C GLU A 71 -31.85 -10.35 12.28
N ASP A 72 -31.63 -9.79 11.09
CA ASP A 72 -31.74 -10.50 9.81
C ASP A 72 -30.62 -11.53 9.67
N PHE A 73 -29.40 -11.20 10.10
CA PHE A 73 -28.27 -12.14 10.14
C PHE A 73 -28.54 -13.30 11.10
N GLN A 74 -29.07 -13.03 12.29
CA GLN A 74 -29.42 -14.07 13.26
C GLN A 74 -30.55 -14.97 12.75
N ASP A 75 -31.60 -14.40 12.15
CA ASP A 75 -32.69 -15.18 11.54
C ASP A 75 -32.15 -16.10 10.44
N PHE A 76 -31.27 -15.59 9.58
CA PHE A 76 -30.60 -16.39 8.55
C PHE A 76 -29.79 -17.55 9.15
N LEU A 77 -29.01 -17.31 10.21
CA LEU A 77 -28.25 -18.37 10.89
C LEU A 77 -29.16 -19.42 11.54
N LEU A 78 -30.25 -18.98 12.17
CA LEU A 78 -31.23 -19.87 12.82
C LEU A 78 -32.04 -20.67 11.81
N HIS A 79 -32.31 -20.11 10.62
CA HIS A 79 -32.90 -20.83 9.50
C HIS A 79 -32.02 -22.00 9.06
N LEU A 80 -30.70 -21.79 8.97
CA LEU A 80 -29.74 -22.83 8.61
C LEU A 80 -29.55 -23.86 9.73
N LYS A 81 -29.51 -23.43 11.00
CA LYS A 81 -29.33 -24.32 12.14
C LYS A 81 -30.03 -23.78 13.39
N PRO A 82 -31.29 -24.20 13.65
CA PRO A 82 -32.07 -23.71 14.79
C PRO A 82 -31.44 -23.98 16.16
N ALA A 83 -30.66 -25.07 16.27
CA ALA A 83 -29.94 -25.44 17.49
C ALA A 83 -28.82 -24.44 17.90
N LEU A 84 -28.57 -23.39 17.11
CA LEU A 84 -27.66 -22.30 17.46
C LEU A 84 -28.29 -21.23 18.36
N SER A 85 -29.60 -21.29 18.65
CA SER A 85 -30.30 -20.29 19.47
C SER A 85 -29.59 -20.00 20.79
N ASP A 86 -29.09 -21.04 21.46
CA ASP A 86 -28.45 -20.95 22.78
C ASP A 86 -26.96 -20.57 22.68
N HIS A 87 -26.43 -20.44 21.46
CA HIS A 87 -25.03 -20.20 21.16
C HIS A 87 -24.77 -18.87 20.47
N LEU A 88 -25.81 -18.08 20.19
CA LEU A 88 -25.67 -16.69 19.77
C LEU A 88 -24.96 -15.90 20.88
N ILE A 89 -23.98 -15.10 20.49
CA ILE A 89 -23.17 -14.32 21.42
C ILE A 89 -23.33 -12.83 21.11
N GLN A 90 -23.07 -12.00 22.11
CA GLN A 90 -23.03 -10.56 21.94
C GLN A 90 -21.67 -10.10 21.40
N ALA A 91 -21.67 -8.90 20.83
CA ALA A 91 -20.51 -8.21 20.29
C ALA A 91 -19.36 -8.15 21.31
N ASP A 92 -19.66 -7.87 22.58
CA ASP A 92 -18.66 -7.83 23.66
C ASP A 92 -18.02 -9.19 23.94
N ALA A 93 -18.81 -10.27 23.89
CA ALA A 93 -18.31 -11.62 24.08
C ALA A 93 -17.41 -12.04 22.90
N LEU A 94 -17.78 -11.70 21.67
CA LEU A 94 -16.95 -11.90 20.49
C LEU A 94 -15.65 -11.09 20.59
N ARG A 95 -15.76 -9.80 20.94
CA ARG A 95 -14.63 -8.90 21.15
C ARG A 95 -13.64 -9.50 22.15
N ASN A 96 -14.11 -9.92 23.32
CA ASN A 96 -13.25 -10.52 24.35
C ASN A 96 -12.56 -11.81 23.87
N ARG A 97 -13.25 -12.64 23.06
CA ARG A 97 -12.63 -13.83 22.43
C ARG A 97 -11.52 -13.45 21.46
N ILE A 98 -11.74 -12.44 20.61
CA ILE A 98 -10.74 -11.94 19.66
C ILE A 98 -9.51 -11.40 20.40
N PHE A 99 -9.70 -10.55 21.40
CA PHE A 99 -8.59 -10.01 22.21
C PHE A 99 -7.87 -11.09 23.01
N GLY A 100 -8.60 -12.10 23.52
CA GLY A 100 -7.99 -13.28 24.14
C GLY A 100 -7.10 -14.05 23.18
N HIS A 101 -7.56 -14.28 21.94
CA HIS A 101 -6.75 -14.93 20.91
C HIS A 101 -5.52 -14.11 20.56
N ALA A 102 -5.68 -12.79 20.34
CA ALA A 102 -4.57 -11.89 20.05
C ALA A 102 -3.53 -11.87 21.18
N GLY A 103 -3.96 -11.87 22.45
CA GLY A 103 -3.08 -11.96 23.61
C GLY A 103 -2.28 -13.27 23.65
N ALA A 104 -2.93 -14.40 23.40
CA ALA A 104 -2.25 -15.70 23.30
C ALA A 104 -1.22 -15.74 22.16
N GLN A 105 -1.58 -15.20 20.98
CA GLN A 105 -0.67 -15.07 19.85
C GLN A 105 0.52 -14.16 20.17
N ARG A 106 0.30 -13.05 20.88
CA ARG A 106 1.38 -12.15 21.33
C ARG A 106 2.35 -12.86 22.27
N GLN A 107 1.86 -13.66 23.22
CA GLN A 107 2.70 -14.42 24.13
C GLN A 107 3.51 -15.51 23.42
N TRP A 108 2.90 -16.18 22.44
CA TRP A 108 3.60 -17.12 21.57
C TRP A 108 4.68 -16.41 20.76
N LEU A 109 4.35 -15.28 20.12
CA LEU A 109 5.28 -14.50 19.31
C LEU A 109 6.48 -14.03 20.13
N LYS A 110 6.26 -13.55 21.36
CA LYS A 110 7.33 -13.24 22.31
C LYS A 110 8.28 -14.42 22.51
N SER A 111 7.74 -15.59 22.82
CA SER A 111 8.53 -16.81 23.04
C SER A 111 9.27 -17.26 21.78
N TYR A 112 8.63 -17.11 20.63
CA TYR A 112 9.22 -17.44 19.33
C TYR A 112 10.39 -16.50 18.98
N LEU A 113 10.19 -15.18 19.00
CA LEU A 113 11.23 -14.20 18.63
C LEU A 113 12.44 -14.27 19.57
N THR A 114 12.21 -14.52 20.86
CA THR A 114 13.29 -14.73 21.85
C THR A 114 14.04 -16.05 21.64
N SER A 115 13.43 -17.06 21.01
CA SER A 115 14.12 -18.31 20.68
C SER A 115 15.02 -18.22 19.42
N ILE A 116 14.75 -17.27 18.52
CA ILE A 116 15.46 -17.18 17.23
C ILE A 116 16.94 -16.79 17.42
N PRO A 117 17.92 -17.54 16.91
CA PRO A 117 19.34 -17.17 17.05
C PRO A 117 19.71 -15.94 16.22
N GLY A 118 18.97 -15.67 15.15
CA GLY A 118 19.17 -14.52 14.26
C GLY A 118 18.77 -13.18 14.87
N LEU A 119 19.23 -12.12 14.22
CA LEU A 119 18.92 -10.75 14.57
C LEU A 119 17.66 -10.25 13.85
N LEU A 120 17.06 -9.19 14.39
CA LEU A 120 15.80 -8.61 13.94
C LEU A 120 16.05 -7.21 13.37
N ALA A 121 15.44 -6.94 12.22
CA ALA A 121 15.24 -5.58 11.73
C ALA A 121 13.83 -5.13 12.07
N ILE A 122 13.72 -4.01 12.79
CA ILE A 122 12.46 -3.40 13.19
C ILE A 122 12.09 -2.34 12.16
N ALA A 123 10.87 -2.37 11.64
CA ALA A 123 10.34 -1.28 10.82
C ALA A 123 9.26 -0.53 11.60
N CYS A 124 9.25 0.78 11.45
CA CYS A 124 8.25 1.66 12.04
C CYS A 124 7.59 2.47 10.93
N ASP A 125 6.26 2.48 10.95
CA ASP A 125 5.45 3.27 10.04
C ASP A 125 4.42 4.03 10.87
N ALA A 126 4.43 5.35 10.77
CA ALA A 126 3.57 6.22 11.54
C ALA A 126 2.73 7.09 10.61
N TRP A 127 1.43 7.15 10.90
CA TRP A 127 0.49 7.94 10.12
C TRP A 127 -0.62 8.50 10.99
N THR A 128 -1.27 9.53 10.49
CA THR A 128 -2.48 10.12 11.06
C THR A 128 -3.68 9.73 10.20
N SER A 129 -4.61 8.97 10.76
CA SER A 129 -5.85 8.60 10.08
C SER A 129 -6.77 9.80 9.85
N SER A 130 -7.76 9.62 8.97
CA SER A 130 -8.75 10.66 8.61
C SER A 130 -9.55 11.18 9.80
N ASN A 131 -9.77 10.34 10.83
CA ASN A 131 -10.38 10.74 12.11
C ASN A 131 -9.40 11.43 13.08
N ARG A 132 -8.22 11.87 12.60
CA ARG A 132 -7.19 12.60 13.35
C ARG A 132 -6.57 11.81 14.49
N ILE A 133 -6.56 10.49 14.39
CA ILE A 133 -5.88 9.61 15.34
C ILE A 133 -4.54 9.21 14.75
N ALA A 134 -3.51 9.22 15.58
CA ALA A 134 -2.17 8.88 15.17
C ALA A 134 -1.87 7.43 15.51
N PHE A 135 -1.32 6.70 14.55
CA PHE A 135 -0.96 5.31 14.70
C PHE A 135 0.51 5.09 14.39
N LEU A 136 1.08 4.09 15.05
CA LEU A 136 2.41 3.58 14.82
C LEU A 136 2.33 2.06 14.67
N ALA A 137 2.53 1.58 13.45
CA ALA A 137 2.76 0.17 13.20
C ALA A 137 4.24 -0.16 13.41
N ILE A 138 4.51 -1.24 14.14
CA ILE A 138 5.85 -1.74 14.37
C ILE A 138 5.90 -3.16 13.83
N THR A 139 6.76 -3.39 12.84
CA THR A 139 6.99 -4.73 12.27
C THR A 139 8.39 -5.22 12.62
N ALA A 140 8.54 -6.53 12.73
CA ALA A 140 9.85 -7.17 12.84
C ALA A 140 10.05 -8.07 11.62
N SER A 141 11.28 -8.07 11.10
CA SER A 141 11.72 -8.94 10.01
C SER A 141 13.00 -9.68 10.40
N TRP A 142 13.09 -10.95 10.01
CA TRP A 142 14.22 -11.82 10.30
C TRP A 142 14.41 -12.88 9.21
N ILE A 143 15.53 -13.60 9.29
CA ILE A 143 15.80 -14.79 8.49
C ILE A 143 15.68 -16.02 9.39
N THR A 144 14.94 -17.04 8.95
CA THR A 144 14.83 -18.33 9.65
C THR A 144 16.06 -19.20 9.41
N ASP A 145 16.17 -20.28 10.17
CA ASP A 145 17.18 -21.34 9.98
C ASP A 145 17.12 -21.99 8.58
N GLN A 146 15.96 -21.99 7.91
CA GLN A 146 15.83 -22.43 6.51
C GLN A 146 16.19 -21.33 5.49
N TRP A 147 16.87 -20.25 5.91
CA TRP A 147 17.22 -19.10 5.07
C TRP A 147 16.00 -18.41 4.43
N LYS A 148 14.84 -18.49 5.10
CA LYS A 148 13.62 -17.83 4.64
C LYS A 148 13.44 -16.50 5.36
N HIS A 149 13.20 -15.45 4.58
CA HIS A 149 12.78 -14.16 5.12
C HIS A 149 11.34 -14.26 5.64
N GLU A 150 11.15 -13.89 6.91
CA GLU A 150 9.85 -13.76 7.57
C GLU A 150 9.68 -12.35 8.12
N GLU A 151 8.44 -11.88 8.15
CA GLU A 151 8.08 -10.55 8.66
C GLU A 151 6.70 -10.62 9.31
N THR A 152 6.53 -9.93 10.43
CA THR A 152 5.23 -9.83 11.10
C THR A 152 5.05 -8.49 11.80
N LEU A 153 3.79 -8.07 11.94
CA LEU A 153 3.41 -6.95 12.80
C LEU A 153 3.59 -7.39 14.25
N ILE A 154 4.45 -6.71 14.99
CA ILE A 154 4.72 -7.00 16.40
C ILE A 154 3.89 -6.13 17.34
N ASP A 155 3.51 -4.93 16.89
CA ASP A 155 2.57 -4.09 17.61
C ASP A 155 1.95 -3.02 16.71
N PHE A 156 0.82 -2.49 17.15
CA PHE A 156 0.09 -1.38 16.54
C PHE A 156 -0.38 -0.44 17.65
N ARG A 157 0.26 0.72 17.77
CA ARG A 157 0.06 1.65 18.89
C ARG A 157 -0.67 2.91 18.43
N GLU A 158 -1.59 3.39 19.25
CA GLU A 158 -2.13 4.74 19.15
C GLU A 158 -1.10 5.70 19.75
N LEU A 159 -0.57 6.65 18.97
CA LEU A 159 0.34 7.68 19.47
C LEU A 159 -0.47 8.79 20.14
N ARG A 160 -0.46 8.81 21.47
CA ARG A 160 -1.13 9.86 22.23
C ARG A 160 -0.21 11.08 22.38
N GLY A 161 -0.76 12.28 22.18
CA GLY A 161 -0.02 13.52 22.30
C GLY A 161 0.73 13.90 21.02
N ALA A 162 1.92 14.52 21.15
CA ALA A 162 2.66 15.04 20.01
C ALA A 162 3.38 13.92 19.23
N HIS A 163 3.36 13.97 17.90
CA HIS A 163 3.99 12.98 16.98
C HIS A 163 5.50 13.24 16.85
N THR A 164 6.16 13.42 17.98
CA THR A 164 7.59 13.66 18.02
C THR A 164 8.35 12.36 17.87
N GLY A 165 9.57 12.41 17.34
CA GLY A 165 10.45 11.26 17.29
C GLY A 165 10.73 10.65 18.67
N GLN A 166 10.69 11.46 19.72
CA GLN A 166 10.84 10.97 21.10
C GLN A 166 9.68 10.07 21.52
N ASN A 167 8.43 10.52 21.34
CA ASN A 167 7.24 9.74 21.70
C ASN A 167 7.22 8.40 20.95
N MET A 168 7.51 8.43 19.64
CA MET A 168 7.62 7.20 18.85
C MET A 168 8.74 6.29 19.36
N ALA A 169 9.89 6.84 19.77
CA ALA A 169 10.99 6.03 20.28
C ALA A 169 10.66 5.36 21.62
N GLU A 170 9.92 6.05 22.49
CA GLU A 170 9.43 5.50 23.76
C GLU A 170 8.49 4.32 23.52
N GLU A 171 7.53 4.44 22.60
CA GLU A 171 6.63 3.36 22.22
C GLU A 171 7.39 2.16 21.61
N VAL A 172 8.32 2.41 20.68
CA VAL A 172 9.14 1.35 20.06
C VAL A 172 9.99 0.64 21.11
N ALA A 173 10.64 1.39 22.01
CA ALA A 173 11.46 0.83 23.09
C ALA A 173 10.60 0.00 24.06
N SER A 174 9.39 0.46 24.37
CA SER A 174 8.43 -0.27 25.20
C SER A 174 8.09 -1.62 24.58
N VAL A 175 7.71 -1.66 23.30
CA VAL A 175 7.39 -2.92 22.58
C VAL A 175 8.58 -3.87 22.53
N ILE A 176 9.78 -3.37 22.24
CA ILE A 176 11.01 -4.16 22.23
C ILE A 176 11.28 -4.78 23.62
N SER A 177 11.04 -4.02 24.69
CA SER A 177 11.19 -4.47 26.07
C SER A 177 10.14 -5.50 26.46
N GLU A 178 8.86 -5.25 26.14
CA GLU A 178 7.74 -6.17 26.38
C GLU A 178 7.96 -7.54 25.74
N LEU A 179 8.51 -7.56 24.52
CA LEU A 179 8.84 -8.79 23.79
C LEU A 179 10.17 -9.41 24.20
N GLY A 180 11.01 -8.71 24.97
CA GLY A 180 12.31 -9.21 25.41
C GLY A 180 13.32 -9.42 24.28
N ILE A 181 13.26 -8.59 23.23
CA ILE A 181 14.07 -8.73 22.00
C ILE A 181 15.16 -7.66 21.86
N LYS A 182 15.46 -6.95 22.96
CA LYS A 182 16.37 -5.81 23.00
C LYS A 182 17.78 -6.12 22.48
N ASP A 183 18.30 -7.29 22.80
CA ASP A 183 19.61 -7.80 22.41
C ASP A 183 19.69 -8.22 20.92
N LYS A 184 18.52 -8.35 20.27
CA LYS A 184 18.40 -8.85 18.90
C LYS A 184 18.19 -7.77 17.86
N VAL A 185 17.92 -6.54 18.27
CA VAL A 185 17.70 -5.42 17.36
C VAL A 185 19.00 -5.09 16.64
N LEU A 186 18.98 -5.23 15.32
CA LEU A 186 20.12 -4.93 14.43
C LEU A 186 19.89 -3.65 13.64
N ALA A 187 18.68 -3.46 13.13
CA ALA A 187 18.33 -2.37 12.25
C ALA A 187 16.98 -1.74 12.63
N LEU A 188 16.84 -0.45 12.38
CA LEU A 188 15.60 0.30 12.42
C LEU A 188 15.35 0.84 11.02
N VAL A 189 14.19 0.50 10.47
CA VAL A 189 13.73 0.96 9.17
C VAL A 189 12.61 1.96 9.41
N SER A 190 12.77 3.17 8.90
CA SER A 190 11.72 4.19 8.94
C SER A 190 11.69 4.94 7.61
N ASP A 191 10.64 5.71 7.36
CA ASP A 191 10.64 6.66 6.26
C ASP A 191 11.63 7.83 6.53
N ASN A 192 11.72 8.80 5.61
CA ASN A 192 12.66 9.91 5.73
C ASN A 192 11.98 11.18 6.30
N ALA A 193 10.96 11.00 7.14
CA ALA A 193 10.38 12.09 7.90
C ALA A 193 11.42 12.71 8.86
N SER A 194 11.33 14.03 9.06
CA SER A 194 12.29 14.80 9.86
C SER A 194 12.36 14.36 11.33
N ASN A 195 11.26 13.83 11.86
CA ASN A 195 11.16 13.31 13.22
C ASN A 195 11.92 11.99 13.42
N ASN A 196 12.25 11.24 12.36
CA ASN A 196 12.92 9.95 12.48
C ASN A 196 14.40 10.06 12.87
N GLY A 197 15.06 11.19 12.58
CA GLY A 197 16.40 11.46 13.14
C GLY A 197 16.36 11.48 14.67
N THR A 198 15.34 12.15 15.23
CA THR A 198 15.10 12.20 16.68
C THR A 198 14.69 10.82 17.21
N LEU A 199 13.86 10.07 16.49
CA LEU A 199 13.49 8.68 16.82
C LEU A 199 14.73 7.81 17.03
N VAL A 200 15.64 7.80 16.05
CA VAL A 200 16.86 6.97 16.07
C VAL A 200 17.75 7.34 17.25
N ALA A 201 17.94 8.64 17.50
CA ALA A 201 18.75 9.12 18.61
C ALA A 201 18.15 8.74 19.97
N GLN A 202 16.85 8.93 20.15
CA GLN A 202 16.16 8.60 21.40
C GLN A 202 16.06 7.09 21.63
N LEU A 203 15.83 6.31 20.57
CA LEU A 203 15.83 4.85 20.67
C LEU A 203 17.21 4.32 21.06
N ALA A 204 18.30 4.91 20.54
CA ALA A 204 19.66 4.56 20.97
C ALA A 204 19.87 4.81 22.47
N ASN A 205 19.35 5.91 23.00
CA ASN A 205 19.40 6.20 24.44
C ASN A 205 18.59 5.19 25.25
N ALA A 206 17.38 4.82 24.79
CA ALA A 206 16.48 3.90 25.49
C ALA A 206 16.98 2.45 25.47
N LEU A 207 17.50 1.99 24.33
CA LEU A 207 18.10 0.66 24.20
C LEU A 207 19.49 0.62 24.85
N GLY A 208 20.19 1.74 24.96
CA GLY A 208 21.53 1.82 25.52
C GLY A 208 22.62 1.58 24.48
N CYS A 209 23.88 1.82 24.88
CA CYS A 209 25.03 1.72 23.98
C CYS A 209 25.32 0.26 23.55
N PRO A 210 25.90 0.07 22.34
CA PRO A 210 26.37 -1.23 21.90
C PRO A 210 27.28 -1.90 22.95
N SER A 211 27.01 -3.16 23.26
CA SER A 211 27.77 -3.96 24.21
C SER A 211 27.86 -5.41 23.73
N SER A 212 28.48 -6.32 24.49
CA SER A 212 28.46 -7.75 24.16
C SER A 212 27.03 -8.30 24.03
N GLN A 213 26.04 -7.64 24.64
CA GLN A 213 24.63 -8.02 24.65
C GLN A 213 23.74 -7.14 23.77
N ILE A 214 24.15 -5.92 23.40
CA ILE A 214 23.34 -4.99 22.59
C ILE A 214 24.02 -4.76 21.25
N ARG A 215 23.34 -5.13 20.16
CA ARG A 215 23.87 -5.02 18.79
C ARG A 215 23.47 -3.73 18.05
N TRP A 216 22.46 -3.02 18.54
CA TRP A 216 21.96 -1.79 17.93
C TRP A 216 23.00 -0.66 17.96
N ASP A 217 23.41 -0.20 16.78
CA ASP A 217 24.26 0.98 16.57
C ASP A 217 23.49 1.99 15.73
N SER A 218 23.06 3.11 16.31
CA SER A 218 22.27 4.11 15.61
C SER A 218 22.99 4.74 14.41
N SER A 219 24.32 4.75 14.40
CA SER A 219 25.11 5.31 13.28
C SER A 219 25.10 4.42 12.03
N LYS A 220 24.81 3.12 12.18
CA LYS A 220 24.87 2.12 11.10
C LYS A 220 23.55 1.37 10.89
N GLY A 221 22.73 1.28 11.92
CA GLY A 221 21.50 0.50 11.97
C GLY A 221 20.26 1.25 11.48
N HIS A 222 20.32 2.57 11.27
CA HIS A 222 19.22 3.29 10.63
C HIS A 222 19.23 3.08 9.12
N ILE A 223 18.11 2.57 8.60
CA ILE A 223 17.89 2.33 7.18
C ILE A 223 16.68 3.15 6.74
N TRP A 224 16.88 4.00 5.74
CA TRP A 224 15.79 4.75 5.16
C TRP A 224 14.93 3.87 4.24
N CYS A 225 13.63 4.10 4.26
CA CYS A 225 12.68 3.50 3.34
C CYS A 225 13.08 3.83 1.89
N LEU A 226 13.52 2.82 1.13
CA LEU A 226 14.01 2.99 -0.24
C LEU A 226 12.96 3.61 -1.19
N PRO A 227 11.67 3.19 -1.17
CA PRO A 227 10.62 3.88 -1.93
C PRO A 227 10.54 5.38 -1.64
N HIS A 228 10.71 5.78 -0.38
CA HIS A 228 10.69 7.18 0.03
C HIS A 228 11.95 7.93 -0.44
N VAL A 229 13.13 7.31 -0.36
CA VAL A 229 14.38 7.90 -0.91
C VAL A 229 14.25 8.12 -2.42
N ILE A 230 13.69 7.16 -3.15
CA ILE A 230 13.41 7.29 -4.58
C ILE A 230 12.43 8.44 -4.82
N HIS A 231 11.34 8.51 -4.05
CA HIS A 231 10.38 9.61 -4.14
C HIS A 231 11.09 10.97 -4.01
N LEU A 232 11.90 11.17 -2.97
CA LEU A 232 12.61 12.42 -2.75
C LEU A 232 13.60 12.75 -3.88
N ALA A 233 14.35 11.75 -4.37
CA ALA A 233 15.27 11.94 -5.48
C ALA A 233 14.54 12.39 -6.76
N VAL A 234 13.37 11.83 -7.01
CA VAL A 234 12.55 12.15 -8.19
C VAL A 234 11.90 13.51 -8.03
N MET A 235 11.37 13.84 -6.86
CA MET A 235 10.84 15.17 -6.58
C MET A 235 11.92 16.24 -6.72
N ALA A 236 13.16 15.98 -6.28
CA ALA A 236 14.29 16.88 -6.48
C ALA A 236 14.63 17.07 -7.97
N LEU A 237 14.61 15.99 -8.78
CA LEU A 237 14.75 16.07 -10.23
C LEU A 237 13.65 16.94 -10.85
N LEU A 238 12.39 16.68 -10.49
CA LEU A 238 11.22 17.40 -10.99
C LEU A 238 11.25 18.89 -10.62
N LEU A 239 11.72 19.24 -9.42
CA LEU A 239 12.01 20.61 -9.02
C LEU A 239 13.12 21.23 -9.88
N GLY A 240 14.23 20.51 -10.08
CA GLY A 240 15.38 20.99 -10.85
C GLY A 240 15.07 21.26 -12.33
N ILE A 241 14.15 20.50 -12.93
CA ILE A 241 13.66 20.73 -14.30
C ILE A 241 12.42 21.63 -14.37
N ASN A 242 12.01 22.19 -13.23
CA ASN A 242 10.81 23.02 -13.07
C ASN A 242 9.50 22.34 -13.50
N ALA A 243 9.40 21.00 -13.48
CA ALA A 243 8.17 20.28 -13.79
C ALA A 243 7.12 20.38 -12.67
N ILE A 244 7.54 20.75 -11.46
CA ILE A 244 6.67 21.08 -10.31
C ILE A 244 6.99 22.48 -9.76
N PRO A 245 6.06 23.14 -9.05
CA PRO A 245 6.27 24.46 -8.46
C PRO A 245 7.48 24.51 -7.50
N ALA A 246 8.22 25.62 -7.50
CA ALA A 246 9.43 25.79 -6.69
C ALA A 246 9.20 25.80 -5.17
N GLY A 247 7.95 26.01 -4.73
CA GLY A 247 7.55 26.00 -3.32
C GLY A 247 6.87 24.71 -2.86
N THR A 248 6.89 23.65 -3.68
CA THR A 248 6.31 22.36 -3.30
C THR A 248 7.06 21.78 -2.12
N ASP A 249 6.34 21.52 -1.02
CA ASP A 249 6.87 20.78 0.10
C ASP A 249 6.99 19.30 -0.30
N VAL A 250 8.20 18.88 -0.64
CA VAL A 250 8.51 17.49 -1.00
C VAL A 250 8.54 16.57 0.22
N GLN A 251 8.53 17.15 1.43
CA GLN A 251 8.57 16.43 2.70
C GLN A 251 7.18 16.32 3.34
N SER A 252 6.17 17.05 2.84
CA SER A 252 4.77 16.87 3.22
C SER A 252 4.25 15.56 2.62
N HIS A 253 4.75 14.45 3.14
CA HIS A 253 4.21 13.14 2.86
C HIS A 253 2.84 13.05 3.52
N ILE A 254 1.80 12.88 2.71
CA ILE A 254 0.49 12.45 3.19
C ILE A 254 0.58 10.93 3.25
N ASP A 255 1.04 10.42 4.39
CA ASP A 255 0.72 9.18 5.14
C ASP A 255 0.16 7.89 4.47
N ASP A 256 -0.23 7.85 3.19
CA ASP A 256 -0.85 6.69 2.50
C ASP A 256 -0.16 6.35 1.15
N ASP A 257 1.07 6.85 0.96
CA ASP A 257 1.62 7.15 -0.36
C ASP A 257 2.53 6.09 -1.01
N THR A 258 2.70 4.92 -0.38
CA THR A 258 3.57 3.87 -0.94
C THR A 258 2.89 3.05 -2.04
N LEU A 259 1.57 3.17 -2.21
CA LEU A 259 0.78 2.33 -3.11
C LEU A 259 -0.04 3.07 -4.17
N PHE A 260 0.19 4.37 -4.44
CA PHE A 260 -0.60 5.11 -5.45
C PHE A 260 -0.61 4.43 -6.83
N THR A 261 -1.73 3.79 -7.16
CA THR A 261 -1.95 2.99 -8.35
C THR A 261 -2.56 3.80 -9.50
N GLU A 262 -2.70 3.18 -10.67
CA GLU A 262 -3.46 3.79 -11.77
C GLU A 262 -4.95 3.93 -11.40
N GLU A 263 -5.48 3.00 -10.60
CA GLU A 263 -6.87 3.03 -10.14
C GLU A 263 -7.10 4.19 -9.16
N ASP A 264 -6.14 4.44 -8.26
CA ASP A 264 -6.16 5.61 -7.38
C ASP A 264 -6.07 6.90 -8.18
N ALA A 265 -5.23 6.94 -9.23
CA ALA A 265 -5.12 8.08 -10.14
C ALA A 265 -6.41 8.36 -10.91
N ASP A 266 -7.13 7.31 -11.31
CA ASP A 266 -8.44 7.40 -11.97
C ASP A 266 -9.54 7.91 -11.02
N ASN A 267 -9.35 7.74 -9.70
CA ASN A 267 -10.30 8.17 -8.66
C ASN A 267 -10.04 9.60 -8.14
N VAL A 268 -8.94 10.25 -8.53
CA VAL A 268 -8.68 11.65 -8.14
C VAL A 268 -9.69 12.57 -8.85
N VAL A 269 -10.47 13.30 -8.06
CA VAL A 269 -11.45 14.28 -8.52
C VAL A 269 -11.05 15.69 -8.08
N ALA A 270 -11.46 16.71 -8.84
CA ALA A 270 -11.23 18.11 -8.45
C ALA A 270 -12.21 18.52 -7.33
N GLU A 271 -11.73 19.26 -6.32
CA GLU A 271 -12.54 19.65 -5.15
C GLU A 271 -13.48 20.85 -5.40
N ASP A 272 -13.21 21.72 -6.39
CA ASP A 272 -14.08 22.85 -6.77
C ASP A 272 -13.75 23.36 -8.19
N ASP A 273 -14.72 23.99 -8.86
CA ASP A 273 -14.60 24.63 -10.17
C ASP A 273 -13.88 25.98 -10.12
N ARG A 274 -13.70 26.56 -8.92
CA ARG A 274 -13.11 27.90 -8.72
C ARG A 274 -11.69 28.03 -9.26
N GLU A 275 -10.85 27.01 -9.11
CA GLU A 275 -9.43 27.04 -9.55
C GLU A 275 -9.29 26.93 -11.09
N ALA A 276 -10.31 26.41 -11.79
CA ALA A 276 -10.37 26.40 -13.26
C ALA A 276 -10.61 27.80 -13.84
N HIS A 277 -11.00 28.76 -12.99
CA HIS A 277 -11.27 30.16 -13.33
C HIS A 277 -10.19 31.13 -12.79
N GLU A 278 -9.14 30.64 -12.14
CA GLU A 278 -8.00 31.49 -11.77
C GLU A 278 -7.26 31.93 -13.04
N ASP A 279 -7.47 33.19 -13.40
CA ASP A 279 -6.63 33.94 -14.33
C ASP A 279 -5.25 34.09 -13.68
N ASP A 280 -4.34 33.17 -14.00
CA ASP A 280 -2.91 33.29 -13.75
C ASP A 280 -2.38 34.46 -14.57
N GLY A 281 -2.73 35.68 -14.15
CA GLY A 281 -2.62 36.91 -14.92
C GLY A 281 -1.35 36.92 -15.75
N VAL A 282 -1.55 36.83 -17.08
CA VAL A 282 -0.57 36.71 -18.17
C VAL A 282 0.89 36.89 -17.71
N LYS A 283 1.45 35.92 -16.99
CA LYS A 283 2.90 35.76 -16.94
C LYS A 283 3.22 35.09 -18.25
N LYS A 284 3.69 35.89 -19.23
CA LYS A 284 4.23 35.45 -20.52
C LYS A 284 4.78 34.03 -20.37
N ILE A 285 4.05 33.05 -20.89
CA ILE A 285 4.55 31.69 -21.02
C ILE A 285 5.76 31.83 -21.93
N ASP A 286 6.94 31.57 -21.38
CA ASP A 286 8.20 31.64 -22.11
C ASP A 286 8.12 30.65 -23.29
N PRO A 287 8.19 31.13 -24.55
CA PRO A 287 8.02 30.28 -25.74
C PRO A 287 9.23 29.39 -26.02
N MET A 288 10.28 29.45 -25.20
CA MET A 288 11.38 28.50 -25.27
C MET A 288 10.95 27.16 -24.67
N ILE A 289 11.21 26.05 -25.37
CA ILE A 289 10.88 24.67 -24.96
C ILE A 289 11.25 24.49 -23.48
N ASN A 290 10.24 24.57 -22.62
CA ASN A 290 10.41 24.51 -21.18
C ASN A 290 9.58 23.33 -20.70
N LEU A 291 10.24 22.30 -20.18
CA LEU A 291 9.62 21.13 -19.55
C LEU A 291 8.50 21.55 -18.58
N LYS A 292 8.67 22.71 -17.91
CA LYS A 292 7.65 23.38 -17.09
C LYS A 292 6.36 23.72 -17.84
N SER A 293 6.49 24.31 -19.02
CA SER A 293 5.36 24.79 -19.83
C SER A 293 4.49 23.61 -20.26
N ALA A 294 5.11 22.53 -20.76
CA ALA A 294 4.40 21.34 -21.21
C ALA A 294 3.63 20.64 -20.08
N CYS A 295 4.27 20.39 -18.92
CA CYS A 295 3.59 19.79 -17.76
C CYS A 295 2.46 20.66 -17.22
N ASN A 296 2.64 21.98 -17.17
CA ASN A 296 1.60 22.90 -16.69
C ASN A 296 0.41 23.00 -17.64
N LYS A 297 0.64 22.97 -18.95
CA LYS A 297 -0.44 22.90 -19.96
C LYS A 297 -1.30 21.66 -19.73
N ILE A 298 -0.67 20.48 -19.57
CA ILE A 298 -1.40 19.23 -19.29
C ILE A 298 -2.16 19.32 -17.97
N ARG A 299 -1.55 19.81 -16.88
CA ARG A 299 -2.26 20.02 -15.61
C ARG A 299 -3.51 20.87 -15.77
N LYS A 300 -3.38 22.01 -16.46
CA LYS A 300 -4.50 22.94 -16.67
C LYS A 300 -5.57 22.30 -17.53
N ILE A 301 -5.22 21.60 -18.61
CA ILE A 301 -6.19 20.87 -19.44
C ILE A 301 -6.91 19.80 -18.62
N SER A 302 -6.19 18.95 -17.89
CA SER A 302 -6.81 17.91 -17.03
C SER A 302 -7.76 18.54 -16.01
N ARG A 303 -7.35 19.60 -15.32
CA ARG A 303 -8.22 20.31 -14.35
C ARG A 303 -9.47 20.90 -15.00
N ILE A 304 -9.32 21.59 -16.13
CA ILE A 304 -10.46 22.19 -16.85
C ILE A 304 -11.43 21.09 -17.32
N VAL A 305 -10.93 19.95 -17.81
CA VAL A 305 -11.77 18.82 -18.20
C VAL A 305 -12.55 18.28 -17.01
N TRP A 306 -11.93 18.17 -15.83
CA TRP A 306 -12.56 17.66 -14.61
C TRP A 306 -13.52 18.64 -13.93
N SER A 307 -13.45 19.93 -14.24
CA SER A 307 -14.27 20.94 -13.58
C SER A 307 -15.74 20.99 -14.06
N SER A 308 -16.19 20.06 -14.90
CA SER A 308 -17.62 19.90 -15.16
C SER A 308 -17.93 18.57 -15.85
N PRO A 309 -19.06 17.91 -15.56
CA PRO A 309 -19.47 16.69 -16.25
C PRO A 309 -19.54 16.84 -17.78
N GLN A 310 -19.98 18.01 -18.26
CA GLN A 310 -20.08 18.30 -19.70
C GLN A 310 -18.70 18.39 -20.37
N ARG A 311 -17.68 18.87 -19.65
CA ARG A 311 -16.30 18.92 -20.17
C ARG A 311 -15.67 17.54 -20.21
N ILE A 312 -15.94 16.70 -19.20
CA ILE A 312 -15.57 15.27 -19.21
C ILE A 312 -16.22 14.56 -20.40
N GLU A 313 -17.52 14.78 -20.62
CA GLU A 313 -18.28 14.19 -21.73
C GLU A 313 -17.76 14.65 -23.10
N LEU A 314 -17.44 15.94 -23.24
CA LEU A 314 -16.85 16.48 -24.46
C LEU A 314 -15.52 15.78 -24.79
N PHE A 315 -14.62 15.67 -23.81
CA PHE A 315 -13.34 14.96 -23.99
C PHE A 315 -13.56 13.50 -24.40
N LYS A 316 -14.46 12.78 -23.70
CA LYS A 316 -14.80 11.38 -24.04
C LYS A 316 -15.36 11.24 -25.44
N THR A 317 -16.19 12.17 -25.88
CA THR A 317 -16.80 12.17 -27.22
C THR A 317 -15.72 12.34 -28.28
N LEU A 318 -14.82 13.32 -28.12
CA LEU A 318 -13.71 13.55 -29.04
C LEU A 318 -12.76 12.35 -29.08
N ALA A 319 -12.39 11.81 -27.92
CA ALA A 319 -11.54 10.62 -27.83
C ALA A 319 -12.18 9.40 -28.51
N THR A 320 -13.50 9.22 -28.36
CA THR A 320 -14.24 8.14 -29.03
C THR A 320 -14.23 8.31 -30.56
N GLN A 321 -14.49 9.52 -31.05
CA GLN A 321 -14.48 9.83 -32.48
C GLN A 321 -13.11 9.56 -33.11
N ILE A 322 -12.05 9.99 -32.44
CA ILE A 322 -10.67 9.78 -32.91
C ILE A 322 -10.31 8.30 -32.94
N GLU A 323 -10.65 7.54 -31.90
CA GLU A 323 -10.39 6.10 -31.88
C GLU A 323 -11.19 5.34 -32.94
N GLU A 324 -12.42 5.77 -33.26
CA GLU A 324 -13.21 5.24 -34.37
C GLU A 324 -12.60 5.56 -35.73
N ASP A 325 -12.11 6.79 -35.93
CA ASP A 325 -11.46 7.19 -37.17
C ASP A 325 -10.11 6.48 -37.36
N ASN A 326 -9.34 6.29 -36.29
CA ASN A 326 -8.12 5.50 -36.29
C ASN A 326 -8.38 4.02 -36.63
N GLU A 327 -9.46 3.44 -36.09
CA GLU A 327 -9.90 2.09 -36.44
C GLU A 327 -10.30 1.98 -37.93
N ARG A 328 -11.06 2.95 -38.44
CA ARG A 328 -11.46 3.01 -39.86
C ARG A 328 -10.23 3.13 -40.78
N GLN A 329 -9.28 4.00 -40.44
CA GLN A 329 -8.04 4.18 -41.20
C GLN A 329 -7.14 2.94 -41.17
N ALA A 330 -7.09 2.22 -40.06
CA ALA A 330 -6.33 0.97 -39.99
C ALA A 330 -6.98 -0.14 -40.82
N LYS A 331 -8.31 -0.26 -40.78
CA LYS A 331 -9.08 -1.19 -41.64
C LYS A 331 -8.86 -0.91 -43.13
N SER A 332 -8.89 0.36 -43.54
CA SER A 332 -8.64 0.72 -44.94
C SER A 332 -7.21 0.42 -45.41
N ARG A 333 -6.24 0.47 -44.50
CA ARG A 333 -4.83 0.11 -44.74
C ARG A 333 -4.51 -1.37 -44.49
N ASN A 334 -5.52 -2.20 -44.21
CA ASN A 334 -5.41 -3.62 -43.88
C ASN A 334 -4.41 -3.90 -42.74
N ARG A 335 -4.37 -3.04 -41.73
CA ARG A 335 -3.53 -3.17 -40.53
C ARG A 335 -4.37 -3.57 -39.32
N PRO A 336 -3.87 -4.46 -38.45
CA PRO A 336 -4.54 -4.74 -37.19
C PRO A 336 -4.55 -3.48 -36.32
N TYR A 337 -5.71 -3.18 -35.72
CA TYR A 337 -5.90 -2.07 -34.79
C TYR A 337 -6.64 -2.56 -33.56
N ILE A 338 -6.14 -2.22 -32.39
CA ILE A 338 -6.76 -2.52 -31.11
C ILE A 338 -7.32 -1.21 -30.59
N LYS A 339 -8.66 -1.10 -30.58
CA LYS A 339 -9.34 0.08 -30.09
C LYS A 339 -9.02 0.28 -28.61
N LYS A 340 -8.55 1.47 -28.23
CA LYS A 340 -8.26 1.78 -26.83
C LYS A 340 -9.56 1.95 -26.05
N ARG A 341 -9.53 1.58 -24.77
CA ARG A 341 -10.64 1.89 -23.85
C ARG A 341 -10.57 3.38 -23.52
N ILE A 342 -11.66 4.11 -23.74
CA ILE A 342 -11.72 5.53 -23.37
C ILE A 342 -11.71 5.66 -21.85
N LYS A 343 -10.76 6.46 -21.34
CA LYS A 343 -10.59 6.77 -19.92
C LYS A 343 -10.70 8.28 -19.70
N ASN A 344 -10.85 8.73 -18.46
CA ASN A 344 -10.73 10.15 -18.13
C ASN A 344 -9.26 10.58 -18.19
N LEU A 345 -9.01 11.89 -18.27
CA LEU A 345 -7.67 12.41 -17.96
C LEU A 345 -7.37 12.22 -16.46
N VAL A 346 -6.10 12.15 -16.09
CA VAL A 346 -5.68 12.02 -14.69
C VAL A 346 -5.30 13.39 -14.14
N LEU A 347 -5.66 13.66 -12.89
CA LEU A 347 -5.25 14.87 -12.16
C LEU A 347 -3.91 14.66 -11.46
N ASP A 348 -3.05 15.67 -11.48
CA ASP A 348 -1.76 15.66 -10.78
C ASP A 348 -1.89 16.14 -9.34
N VAL A 349 -1.46 15.30 -8.41
CA VAL A 349 -1.16 15.64 -7.02
C VAL A 349 0.30 16.06 -6.96
N VAL A 350 0.53 17.37 -6.89
CA VAL A 350 1.84 18.00 -7.08
C VAL A 350 2.93 17.49 -6.12
N THR A 351 2.55 17.00 -4.93
CA THR A 351 3.45 16.38 -3.95
C THR A 351 3.82 14.94 -4.29
N ARG A 352 3.34 14.37 -5.42
CA ARG A 352 3.49 12.95 -5.78
C ARG A 352 4.00 12.77 -7.22
N TRP A 353 5.25 12.34 -7.35
CA TRP A 353 5.82 12.06 -8.69
C TRP A 353 5.03 10.99 -9.48
N ASN A 354 4.47 9.99 -8.79
CA ASN A 354 3.64 8.94 -9.42
C ASN A 354 2.39 9.54 -10.08
N SER A 355 1.76 10.52 -9.43
CA SER A 355 0.57 11.18 -9.95
C SER A 355 0.90 11.98 -11.22
N LEU A 356 2.02 12.72 -11.20
CA LEU A 356 2.54 13.38 -12.39
C LEU A 356 2.81 12.37 -13.52
N TYR A 357 3.45 11.24 -13.22
CA TYR A 357 3.68 10.18 -14.21
C TYR A 357 2.38 9.71 -14.87
N TYR A 358 1.36 9.34 -14.08
CA TYR A 358 0.08 8.87 -14.62
C TYR A 358 -0.64 9.93 -15.44
N MET A 359 -0.59 11.20 -15.01
CA MET A 359 -1.12 12.31 -15.79
C MET A 359 -0.43 12.41 -17.17
N LEU A 360 0.90 12.36 -17.20
CA LEU A 360 1.65 12.47 -18.46
C LEU A 360 1.47 11.23 -19.35
N GLU A 361 1.46 10.02 -18.78
CA GLU A 361 1.20 8.79 -19.50
C GLU A 361 -0.20 8.77 -20.13
N ARG A 362 -1.23 9.17 -19.37
CA ARG A 362 -2.61 9.29 -19.87
C ARG A 362 -2.74 10.37 -20.94
N ALA A 363 -2.04 11.50 -20.78
CA ALA A 363 -2.04 12.56 -21.78
C ALA A 363 -1.41 12.10 -23.10
N LEU A 364 -0.32 11.33 -23.05
CA LEU A 364 0.30 10.73 -24.24
C LEU A 364 -0.61 9.68 -24.89
N GLU A 365 -1.34 8.88 -24.10
CA GLU A 365 -2.29 7.89 -24.61
C GLU A 365 -3.41 8.54 -25.46
N PHE A 366 -3.85 9.72 -25.05
CA PHE A 366 -4.95 10.51 -25.65
C PHE A 366 -4.48 11.81 -26.31
N GLN A 367 -3.23 11.85 -26.81
CA GLN A 367 -2.63 13.05 -27.42
C GLN A 367 -3.53 13.69 -28.48
N GLU A 368 -3.99 12.90 -29.46
CA GLU A 368 -4.84 13.39 -30.56
C GLU A 368 -6.16 14.01 -30.04
N ALA A 369 -6.73 13.43 -28.97
CA ALA A 369 -7.96 13.93 -28.37
C ALA A 369 -7.74 15.26 -27.61
N ILE A 370 -6.58 15.41 -26.97
CA ILE A 370 -6.18 16.66 -26.32
C ILE A 370 -5.92 17.75 -27.37
N ASP A 371 -5.26 17.43 -28.48
CA ASP A 371 -5.02 18.37 -29.57
C ASP A 371 -6.34 18.83 -30.24
N ALA A 372 -7.28 17.89 -30.43
CA ALA A 372 -8.62 18.19 -30.92
C ALA A 372 -9.45 19.05 -29.94
N LEU A 373 -9.29 18.81 -28.63
CA LEU A 373 -9.91 19.62 -27.58
C LEU A 373 -9.36 21.05 -27.59
N CYS A 374 -8.04 21.21 -27.73
CA CYS A 374 -7.38 22.52 -27.83
C CYS A 374 -7.80 23.28 -29.09
N SER A 375 -8.04 22.56 -30.19
CA SER A 375 -8.45 23.15 -31.48
C SER A 375 -9.98 23.31 -31.63
N HIS A 376 -10.76 23.07 -30.57
CA HIS A 376 -12.21 22.99 -30.67
C HIS A 376 -12.87 24.35 -30.94
N HIS A 377 -13.48 24.51 -32.12
CA HIS A 377 -14.07 25.75 -32.63
C HIS A 377 -15.10 26.46 -31.73
N LYS A 378 -15.83 25.73 -30.88
CA LYS A 378 -16.84 26.31 -29.95
C LYS A 378 -16.34 26.50 -28.52
N VAL A 379 -15.24 25.86 -28.13
CA VAL A 379 -14.85 25.76 -26.72
C VAL A 379 -13.43 26.28 -26.58
N ASN A 380 -13.33 27.61 -26.46
CA ASN A 380 -12.06 28.29 -26.62
C ASN A 380 -11.17 28.32 -25.37
N ILE A 381 -11.67 27.79 -24.24
CA ILE A 381 -10.96 27.77 -22.95
C ILE A 381 -9.66 26.96 -23.00
N TYR A 382 -9.52 26.03 -23.95
CA TYR A 382 -8.34 25.18 -24.11
C TYR A 382 -7.25 25.77 -25.02
N HIS A 383 -7.57 26.71 -25.93
CA HIS A 383 -6.60 27.28 -26.89
C HIS A 383 -5.30 27.79 -26.23
N PRO A 384 -5.33 28.51 -25.09
CA PRO A 384 -4.10 29.00 -24.45
C PRO A 384 -3.13 27.90 -24.02
N TYR A 385 -3.64 26.67 -23.87
CA TYR A 385 -2.89 25.52 -23.39
C TYR A 385 -2.48 24.56 -24.51
N SER A 386 -2.66 24.94 -25.78
CA SER A 386 -2.29 24.11 -26.93
C SER A 386 -0.84 23.64 -26.86
N LEU A 387 -0.63 22.34 -27.07
CA LEU A 387 0.68 21.70 -27.06
C LEU A 387 1.26 21.65 -28.47
N SER A 388 2.54 22.00 -28.59
CA SER A 388 3.33 21.81 -29.80
C SER A 388 3.93 20.40 -29.87
N ASP A 389 4.41 19.98 -31.03
CA ASP A 389 5.16 18.72 -31.17
C ASP A 389 6.37 18.67 -30.22
N SER A 390 7.02 19.81 -29.97
CA SER A 390 8.10 19.90 -28.99
C SER A 390 7.63 19.74 -27.53
N ASP A 391 6.42 20.21 -27.20
CA ASP A 391 5.83 20.00 -25.87
C ASP A 391 5.53 18.50 -25.67
N TRP A 392 4.95 17.84 -26.68
CA TRP A 392 4.68 16.40 -26.64
C TRP A 392 5.97 15.57 -26.55
N ALA A 393 7.02 15.96 -27.27
CA ALA A 393 8.34 15.33 -27.15
C ALA A 393 8.93 15.47 -25.73
N ALA A 394 8.78 16.66 -25.12
CA ALA A 394 9.23 16.90 -23.75
C ALA A 394 8.43 16.04 -22.73
N VAL A 395 7.12 15.93 -22.90
CA VAL A 395 6.25 15.07 -22.07
C VAL A 395 6.64 13.60 -22.19
N ALA A 396 6.88 13.12 -23.41
CA ALA A 396 7.36 11.76 -23.65
C ALA A 396 8.72 11.50 -22.99
N GLN A 397 9.62 12.49 -22.99
CA GLN A 397 10.93 12.39 -22.35
C GLN A 397 10.82 12.28 -20.83
N ILE A 398 10.03 13.15 -20.19
CA ILE A 398 9.80 13.10 -18.73
C ILE A 398 9.14 11.77 -18.35
N CYS A 399 8.10 11.37 -19.07
CA CYS A 399 7.43 10.09 -18.85
C CYS A 399 8.43 8.93 -18.97
N GLY A 400 9.33 8.97 -19.96
CA GLY A 400 10.43 8.02 -20.13
C GLY A 400 11.37 7.93 -18.91
N TRP A 401 11.74 9.05 -18.30
CA TRP A 401 12.55 9.07 -17.07
C TRP A 401 11.82 8.48 -15.87
N LEU A 402 10.51 8.70 -15.77
CA LEU A 402 9.68 8.27 -14.65
C LEU A 402 9.22 6.79 -14.75
N LYS A 403 9.57 6.06 -15.82
CA LYS A 403 9.22 4.63 -16.01
C LYS A 403 9.83 3.65 -15.00
N PHE A 404 10.61 4.09 -14.01
CA PHE A 404 11.09 3.22 -12.92
C PHE A 404 9.99 2.84 -11.89
N ARG A 405 8.74 3.28 -12.09
CA ARG A 405 7.53 2.85 -11.33
C ARG A 405 7.45 1.34 -11.09
N GLY A 406 7.82 0.53 -12.08
CA GLY A 406 7.80 -0.93 -11.92
C GLY A 406 8.71 -1.42 -10.77
N ALA A 407 9.78 -0.69 -10.45
CA ALA A 407 10.64 -0.98 -9.31
C ALA A 407 9.99 -0.57 -7.99
N THR A 408 9.43 0.64 -7.89
CA THR A 408 8.79 1.12 -6.65
C THR A 408 7.54 0.31 -6.30
N GLN A 409 6.71 -0.05 -7.29
CA GLN A 409 5.57 -0.94 -7.06
C GLN A 409 6.00 -2.33 -6.60
N LYS A 410 7.05 -2.92 -7.18
CA LYS A 410 7.57 -4.22 -6.70
C LYS A 410 8.12 -4.12 -5.29
N MET A 411 8.79 -3.01 -4.94
CA MET A 411 9.28 -2.75 -3.59
C MET A 411 8.14 -2.63 -2.58
N CYS A 412 7.03 -1.97 -2.92
CA CYS A 412 5.89 -1.79 -2.02
C CYS A 412 4.92 -2.99 -1.95
N LEU A 413 4.70 -3.72 -3.06
CA LEU A 413 3.70 -4.79 -3.16
C LEU A 413 4.20 -6.16 -2.68
N GLN A 414 5.49 -6.44 -2.77
CA GLN A 414 6.00 -7.75 -2.32
C GLN A 414 6.22 -7.74 -0.81
N LYS A 415 5.38 -8.50 -0.09
CA LYS A 415 5.72 -9.02 1.25
C LYS A 415 7.11 -9.66 1.17
N GLY A 416 8.10 -8.94 1.67
CA GLY A 416 9.50 -9.37 1.66
C GLY A 416 10.41 -8.82 0.58
N PHE A 417 10.05 -7.98 -0.41
CA PHE A 417 11.10 -7.45 -1.33
C PHE A 417 11.83 -6.27 -0.73
N CYS A 418 11.09 -5.30 -0.21
CA CYS A 418 11.69 -4.20 0.54
C CYS A 418 12.50 -4.79 1.70
N SER A 419 12.00 -5.77 2.44
CA SER A 419 12.68 -6.38 3.58
C SER A 419 13.79 -7.40 3.20
N ARG A 420 13.71 -8.14 2.07
CA ARG A 420 14.81 -9.01 1.58
C ARG A 420 16.03 -8.20 1.13
N GLU A 421 15.88 -7.18 0.27
CA GLU A 421 17.04 -6.35 -0.12
C GLU A 421 17.59 -5.54 1.07
N ARG A 422 16.72 -5.10 1.99
CA ARG A 422 17.13 -4.44 3.26
C ARG A 422 18.00 -5.36 4.14
N VAL A 423 17.63 -6.64 4.30
CA VAL A 423 18.41 -7.59 5.13
C VAL A 423 19.76 -7.95 4.48
N PHE A 424 19.83 -8.08 3.15
CA PHE A 424 21.10 -8.31 2.45
C PHE A 424 22.08 -7.13 2.54
N LEU A 425 21.59 -5.89 2.46
CA LEU A 425 22.42 -4.68 2.61
C LEU A 425 22.98 -4.52 4.03
N VAL A 426 22.21 -4.92 5.05
CA VAL A 426 22.66 -4.93 6.44
C VAL A 426 23.75 -5.99 6.65
N SER A 427 23.54 -7.22 6.17
CA SER A 427 24.56 -8.28 6.25
C SER A 427 25.88 -7.87 5.58
N ALA A 428 25.82 -7.16 4.45
CA ALA A 428 27.02 -6.66 3.76
C ALA A 428 27.74 -5.51 4.51
N ARG A 429 27.02 -4.63 5.22
CA ARG A 429 27.61 -3.55 6.02
C ARG A 429 28.29 -4.05 7.31
N PHE A 430 27.78 -5.13 7.90
CA PHE A 430 28.34 -5.73 9.12
C PHE A 430 29.31 -6.89 8.84
N GLY A 431 29.38 -7.39 7.60
CA GLY A 431 30.19 -8.54 7.19
C GLY A 431 31.66 -8.27 6.85
N SER A 432 32.17 -7.04 6.95
CA SER A 432 33.57 -6.70 6.64
C SER A 432 34.52 -6.68 7.85
N GLY A 433 34.04 -7.05 9.05
CA GLY A 433 34.79 -6.92 10.30
C GLY A 433 35.44 -8.20 10.84
N GLY A 434 35.71 -9.22 10.02
CA GLY A 434 36.23 -10.50 10.53
C GLY A 434 36.98 -11.34 9.51
N SER A 435 38.22 -10.94 9.19
CA SER A 435 39.32 -11.86 8.87
C SER A 435 40.60 -11.05 8.66
N GLN A 436 41.34 -10.78 9.75
CA GLN A 436 42.80 -10.93 9.76
C GLN A 436 43.18 -11.46 11.14
N ALA A 437 44.13 -12.41 11.12
CA ALA A 437 44.56 -13.30 12.18
C ALA A 437 45.03 -12.62 13.47
#